data_AF-A0A3D1TXK8-F1
#
_entry.id   AF-A0A3D1TXK8-F1
#
_cell.length_a   1.000
_cell.length_b   1.000
_cell.length_c   1.000
_cell.angle_alpha   90.00
_cell.angle_beta   90.00
_cell.angle_gamma   90.00
#
_symmetry.space_group_name_H-M   'P 1'
#
loop_
_entity.id
_entity.type
_entity.pdbx_description
1 polymer ?
#
loop_
_entity_poly.entity_id
_entity_poly.type
_entity_poly.pdbx_seq_one_letter_code
_entity_poly.pdbx_strand_id
1 'polypeptide(L)'
;MACQEVVYPWTQTIRRQFPELSKPQAAVLALWSLGMVLARSCALTAVTIFLAGWQARKEGTVRQQLREWCYPAERKRGDQRQSLDVTTCFV
;
A
#
# COMPACT_ATOMS: atom_id res chain seq x y z
N MET A 1 -8.11 -12.80 -10.62
CA MET A 1 -7.06 -12.29 -11.54
C MET A 1 -7.32 -10.85 -11.99
N ALA A 2 -8.57 -10.40 -12.19
CA ALA A 2 -8.89 -9.00 -12.58
C ALA A 2 -8.41 -7.88 -11.62
N CYS A 3 -8.32 -8.12 -10.29
CA CYS A 3 -7.91 -7.05 -9.35
C CYS A 3 -6.44 -6.61 -9.48
N GLN A 4 -5.55 -7.44 -10.04
CA GLN A 4 -4.15 -7.03 -10.29
C GLN A 4 -4.05 -6.09 -11.49
N GLU A 5 -4.99 -6.19 -12.45
CA GLU A 5 -4.96 -5.43 -13.70
C GLU A 5 -5.27 -3.94 -13.49
N VAL A 6 -6.14 -3.58 -12.53
CA VAL A 6 -6.42 -2.17 -12.21
C VAL A 6 -5.29 -1.53 -11.39
N VAL A 7 -4.65 -2.30 -10.51
CA VAL A 7 -3.55 -1.80 -9.67
C VAL A 7 -2.29 -1.58 -10.51
N TYR A 8 -2.10 -2.34 -11.59
CA TYR A 8 -0.87 -2.29 -12.38
C TYR A 8 -0.63 -0.93 -13.09
N PRO A 9 -1.58 -0.34 -13.84
CA PRO A 9 -1.42 1.01 -14.40
C PRO A 9 -1.20 2.08 -13.34
N TRP A 10 -1.90 1.97 -12.21
CA TRP A 10 -1.75 2.91 -11.11
C TRP A 10 -0.37 2.81 -10.44
N THR A 11 0.12 1.59 -10.26
CA THR A 11 1.49 1.33 -9.77
C THR A 11 2.52 1.90 -10.74
N GLN A 12 2.31 1.77 -12.05
CA GLN A 12 3.22 2.35 -13.04
C GLN A 12 3.24 3.88 -12.97
N THR A 13 2.08 4.51 -12.74
CA THR A 13 1.98 5.96 -12.54
C THR A 13 2.77 6.40 -11.32
N ILE A 14 2.59 5.73 -10.18
CA ILE A 14 3.34 6.00 -8.95
C ILE A 14 4.84 5.83 -9.16
N ARG A 15 5.28 4.77 -9.85
CA ARG A 15 6.72 4.57 -10.14
C ARG A 15 7.33 5.65 -11.02
N ARG A 16 6.54 6.28 -11.89
CA ARG A 16 7.01 7.39 -12.72
C ARG A 16 7.13 8.69 -11.92
N GLN A 17 6.20 8.92 -10.99
CA GLN A 17 6.17 10.13 -10.14
C GLN A 17 7.14 10.04 -8.96
N PHE A 18 7.39 8.84 -8.45
CA PHE A 18 8.28 8.57 -7.32
C PHE A 18 9.33 7.52 -7.71
N PRO A 19 10.36 7.91 -8.50
CA PRO A 19 11.37 6.97 -9.01
C PRO A 19 12.23 6.35 -7.91
N GLU A 20 12.37 7.02 -6.77
CA GLU A 20 13.11 6.56 -5.59
C GLU A 20 12.44 5.37 -4.89
N LEU A 21 11.15 5.13 -5.14
CA LEU A 21 10.43 4.02 -4.53
C LEU A 21 10.80 2.69 -5.21
N SER A 22 11.16 1.72 -4.37
CA SER A 22 11.29 0.33 -4.83
C SER A 22 9.95 -0.19 -5.38
N LYS A 23 10.02 -1.22 -6.25
CA LYS A 23 8.82 -1.90 -6.79
C LYS A 23 7.78 -2.29 -5.72
N PRO A 24 8.15 -2.94 -4.60
CA PRO A 24 7.17 -3.29 -3.57
C PRO A 24 6.60 -2.06 -2.85
N GLN A 25 7.40 -1.00 -2.65
CA GLN A 25 6.92 0.24 -2.04
C GLN A 25 5.88 0.92 -2.93
N ALA A 26 6.16 1.06 -4.23
CA ALA A 26 5.21 1.65 -5.17
C ALA A 26 3.90 0.85 -5.24
N ALA A 27 3.97 -0.49 -5.20
CA ALA A 27 2.78 -1.34 -5.22
C ALA A 27 1.91 -1.18 -3.95
N VAL A 28 2.52 -1.07 -2.77
CA VAL A 28 1.76 -0.84 -1.53
C VAL A 28 1.15 0.57 -1.52
N LEU A 29 1.89 1.59 -1.98
CA LEU A 29 1.36 2.94 -2.11
C LEU A 29 0.20 3.01 -3.11
N ALA A 30 0.29 2.27 -4.23
CA ALA A 30 -0.78 2.14 -5.21
C ALA A 30 -2.02 1.50 -4.59
N LEU A 31 -1.83 0.41 -3.84
CA LEU A 31 -2.92 -0.27 -3.18
C LEU A 31 -3.60 0.60 -2.12
N TRP A 32 -2.80 1.33 -1.34
CA TRP A 32 -3.28 2.21 -0.28
C TRP A 32 -4.09 3.39 -0.84
N SER A 33 -3.53 4.11 -1.82
CA SER A 33 -4.20 5.26 -2.46
C SER A 33 -5.47 4.85 -3.23
N LEU A 34 -5.43 3.74 -3.97
CA LEU A 34 -6.62 3.19 -4.61
C LEU A 34 -7.69 2.80 -3.57
N GLY A 35 -7.27 2.16 -2.48
CA GLY A 35 -8.14 1.82 -1.36
C GLY A 35 -8.81 3.05 -0.74
N MET A 36 -8.08 4.17 -0.61
CA MET A 36 -8.66 5.43 -0.12
C MET A 36 -9.73 6.00 -1.06
N VAL A 37 -9.48 5.96 -2.36
CA VAL A 37 -10.44 6.43 -3.39
C VAL A 37 -11.70 5.58 -3.36
N LEU A 38 -11.54 4.25 -3.37
CA LEU A 38 -12.67 3.32 -3.41
C LEU A 38 -13.47 3.31 -2.10
N ALA A 39 -12.80 3.41 -0.95
CA ALA A 39 -13.47 3.53 0.35
C ALA A 39 -14.01 4.95 0.62
N ARG A 40 -13.67 5.93 -0.23
CA ARG A 40 -13.95 7.36 -0.03
C ARG A 40 -13.54 7.85 1.37
N SER A 41 -12.43 7.31 1.86
CA SER A 41 -11.97 7.50 3.24
C SER A 41 -10.48 7.23 3.35
N CYS A 42 -9.77 8.02 4.16
CA CYS A 42 -8.39 7.75 4.55
C CYS A 42 -8.28 6.90 5.83
N ALA A 43 -9.41 6.52 6.44
CA ALA A 43 -9.41 5.72 7.66
C ALA A 43 -8.92 4.29 7.37
N LEU A 44 -7.88 3.86 8.09
CA LEU A 44 -7.30 2.53 7.96
C LEU A 44 -8.37 1.42 8.02
N THR A 45 -9.35 1.53 8.92
CA THR A 45 -10.43 0.54 9.04
C THR A 45 -11.28 0.47 7.78
N ALA A 46 -11.74 1.61 7.25
CA ALA A 46 -12.57 1.65 6.05
C ALA A 46 -11.82 1.10 4.83
N VAL A 47 -10.57 1.55 4.63
CA VAL A 47 -9.70 1.08 3.55
C VAL A 47 -9.44 -0.42 3.66
N THR A 48 -9.17 -0.92 4.87
CA THR A 48 -8.91 -2.34 5.11
C THR A 48 -10.12 -3.20 4.75
N ILE A 49 -11.31 -2.87 5.27
CA ILE A 49 -12.55 -3.63 5.02
C ILE A 49 -12.80 -3.69 3.52
N PHE A 50 -12.70 -2.56 2.83
CA PHE A 50 -12.90 -2.49 1.38
C PHE A 50 -11.89 -3.37 0.64
N LEU A 51 -10.59 -3.18 0.89
CA LEU A 51 -9.52 -3.91 0.18
C LEU A 51 -9.55 -5.42 0.47
N ALA A 52 -9.91 -5.82 1.68
CA ALA A 52 -10.05 -7.22 2.07
C ALA A 52 -11.18 -7.90 1.30
N GLY A 53 -12.36 -7.26 1.21
CA GLY A 53 -13.46 -7.75 0.39
C GLY A 53 -13.10 -7.79 -1.09
N TRP A 54 -12.50 -6.71 -1.61
CA TRP A 54 -12.15 -6.59 -3.03
C TRP A 54 -11.09 -7.62 -3.50
N GLN A 55 -10.15 -8.01 -2.64
CA GLN A 55 -9.11 -9.00 -2.96
C GLN A 55 -9.44 -10.42 -2.48
N ALA A 56 -10.60 -10.64 -1.84
CA ALA A 56 -10.92 -11.88 -1.15
C ALA A 56 -9.82 -12.32 -0.16
N ARG A 57 -9.25 -11.36 0.59
CA ARG A 57 -8.20 -11.59 1.59
C ARG A 57 -8.76 -11.43 3.00
N LYS A 58 -8.15 -12.12 3.98
CA LYS A 58 -8.49 -11.94 5.39
C LYS A 58 -8.24 -10.49 5.82
N GLU A 59 -9.24 -9.86 6.44
CA GLU A 59 -9.17 -8.46 6.89
C GLU A 59 -7.95 -8.21 7.77
N GLY A 60 -7.70 -9.06 8.78
CA GLY A 60 -6.55 -8.90 9.68
C GLY A 60 -5.21 -8.91 8.96
N THR A 61 -5.06 -9.68 7.87
CA THR A 61 -3.85 -9.71 7.05
C THR A 61 -3.66 -8.40 6.30
N VAL A 62 -4.74 -7.88 5.68
CA VAL A 62 -4.71 -6.59 4.97
C VAL A 62 -4.43 -5.46 5.95
N ARG A 63 -5.09 -5.47 7.13
CA ARG A 63 -4.90 -4.46 8.17
C ARG A 63 -3.46 -4.40 8.63
N GLN A 64 -2.85 -5.56 8.90
CA GLN A 64 -1.47 -5.63 9.36
C GLN A 64 -0.50 -5.13 8.29
N GLN A 65 -0.69 -5.53 7.03
CA GLN A 65 0.11 -5.04 5.90
C GLN A 65 0.08 -3.51 5.80
N LEU A 66 -1.10 -2.92 5.93
CA LEU A 66 -1.28 -1.48 5.80
C LEU A 66 -0.81 -0.70 7.03
N ARG A 67 -0.90 -1.27 8.24
CA ARG A 67 -0.32 -0.68 9.45
C ARG A 67 1.20 -0.62 9.38
N GLU A 68 1.82 -1.73 8.99
CA GLU A 68 3.28 -1.82 8.91
C GLU A 68 3.87 -0.96 7.80
N TRP A 69 3.06 -0.51 6.84
CA TRP A 69 3.48 0.51 5.87
C TRP A 69 3.97 1.79 6.56
N CYS A 70 3.25 2.25 7.60
CA CYS A 70 3.55 3.48 8.33
C CYS A 70 4.55 3.28 9.48
N TYR A 71 5.01 2.05 9.72
CA TYR A 71 5.93 1.76 10.83
C TYR A 71 7.39 1.91 10.41
N PRO A 72 8.28 2.24 11.37
CA PRO A 72 9.71 2.10 11.15
C PRO A 72 10.08 0.61 11.13
N ALA A 73 11.26 0.27 10.59
CA ALA A 73 11.65 -1.11 10.29
C ALA A 73 11.62 -2.01 11.55
N GLU A 74 12.02 -1.48 12.70
CA GLU A 74 12.12 -2.20 13.98
C GLU A 74 10.76 -2.62 14.56
N ARG A 75 9.67 -2.04 14.04
CA ARG A 75 8.29 -2.30 14.47
C ARG A 75 7.53 -3.14 13.46
N LYS A 76 8.18 -3.60 12.39
CA LYS A 76 7.60 -4.50 11.38
C LYS A 76 7.86 -5.95 11.77
N ARG A 77 7.01 -6.85 11.30
CA ARG A 77 7.16 -8.28 11.57
C ARG A 77 8.14 -8.91 10.58
N GLY A 78 9.25 -9.44 11.10
CA GLY A 78 10.29 -10.14 10.34
C GLY A 78 11.32 -9.21 9.71
N ASP A 79 12.41 -9.77 9.19
CA ASP A 79 13.63 -9.02 8.87
C ASP A 79 13.67 -8.42 7.46
N GLN A 80 12.69 -8.76 6.62
CA GLN A 80 12.68 -8.35 5.21
C GLN A 80 11.96 -7.01 4.97
N ARG A 81 11.20 -6.50 5.93
CA ARG A 81 10.34 -5.32 5.75
C ARG A 81 11.12 -4.05 6.09
N GLN A 82 11.30 -3.20 5.08
CA GLN A 82 12.03 -1.94 5.22
C GLN A 82 11.11 -0.78 5.61
N SER A 83 11.64 0.20 6.33
CA SER A 83 10.99 1.51 6.50
C SER A 83 10.84 2.21 5.15
N LEU A 84 9.85 3.10 5.05
CA LEU A 84 9.71 3.99 3.92
C LEU A 84 10.34 5.33 4.30
N ASP A 85 11.47 5.67 3.68
CA ASP A 85 12.02 7.02 3.80
C ASP A 85 11.28 7.94 2.82
N VAL A 86 10.36 8.74 3.37
CA VAL A 86 9.54 9.67 2.59
C VAL A 86 10.28 10.93 2.19
N THR A 87 11.43 11.25 2.81
CA THR A 87 12.16 12.49 2.53
C THR A 87 12.68 12.52 1.10
N THR A 88 12.99 11.35 0.54
CA THR A 88 13.37 11.15 -0.86
C THR A 88 12.29 11.54 -1.88
N CYS A 89 11.03 11.69 -1.45
CA CYS A 89 9.90 11.99 -2.31
C CYS A 89 9.58 13.49 -2.44
N PHE A 90 10.25 14.38 -1.69
CA PHE A 90 9.91 15.82 -1.59
C PHE A 90 10.97 16.73 -2.24
N VAL A 91 11.52 16.33 -3.38
CA VAL A 91 12.53 17.09 -4.13
C VAL A 91 11.97 18.38 -4.71
#